data_AF-A0A9E6ELT5-F1
#
_entry.id   AF-A0A9E6ELT5-F1
#
_cell.length_a   1.000
_cell.length_b   1.000
_cell.length_c   1.000
_cell.angle_alpha   90.00
_cell.angle_beta   90.00
_cell.angle_gamma   90.00
#
_symmetry.space_group_name_H-M   'P 1'
#
loop_
_entity.id
_entity.type
_entity.pdbx_description
1 polymer ?
#
loop_
_entity_poly.entity_id
_entity_poly.type
_entity_poly.pdbx_seq_one_letter_code
_entity_poly.pdbx_strand_id
1 'polypeptide(L)'
;MLFTGRTRSLRTYLIWGLGSLALAFLLVSLELRNFVHPQLVEEVNAQGRSLVRYRAQQELLVVLLEQESDLRSFLASGDQAYLEAFAKGGRNAEEPLRALRDNLPENAGAADRDQMKRLAFLVSQWQDEAAIPLIRQRLQGPLKDLKGALTRENRAFGGVKAASAQLTRLLDARDEERFQAIETTLAYARWLGYSIEAGLFITALLFARWLLLRVSVPLADLAEQ
;
A
#
# COMPACT_ATOMS: atom_id res chain seq x y z
N MET A 1 -10.88 -33.90 -64.94
CA MET A 1 -10.39 -32.98 -63.90
C MET A 1 -11.27 -31.74 -63.88
N LEU A 2 -12.30 -31.72 -63.04
CA LEU A 2 -13.15 -30.54 -62.82
C LEU A 2 -12.75 -29.95 -61.46
N PHE A 3 -12.13 -28.78 -61.46
CA PHE A 3 -11.96 -27.99 -60.25
C PHE A 3 -13.35 -27.50 -59.82
N THR A 4 -14.02 -28.26 -58.97
CA THR A 4 -15.24 -27.82 -58.27
C THR A 4 -14.83 -26.77 -57.24
N GLY A 5 -14.75 -25.51 -57.66
CA GLY A 5 -14.59 -24.36 -56.78
C GLY A 5 -15.84 -24.18 -55.92
N ARG A 6 -15.86 -24.82 -54.75
CA ARG A 6 -16.94 -24.68 -53.76
C ARG A 6 -16.91 -23.24 -53.24
N THR A 7 -17.74 -22.37 -53.80
CA THR A 7 -17.90 -20.98 -53.33
C THR A 7 -18.50 -21.04 -51.93
N ARG A 8 -17.65 -20.85 -50.91
CA ARG A 8 -18.11 -20.77 -49.52
C ARG A 8 -19.02 -19.55 -49.40
N SER A 9 -20.23 -19.72 -48.85
CA SER A 9 -21.21 -18.63 -48.76
C SER A 9 -20.70 -17.50 -47.88
N LEU A 10 -21.14 -16.27 -48.16
CA LEU A 10 -20.85 -15.06 -47.38
C LEU A 10 -20.99 -15.26 -45.86
N ARG A 11 -22.01 -16.04 -45.45
CA ARG A 11 -22.27 -16.38 -44.04
C ARG A 11 -21.10 -17.15 -43.42
N THR A 12 -20.44 -18.01 -44.18
CA THR A 12 -19.29 -18.78 -43.72
C THR A 12 -18.10 -17.86 -43.43
N TYR A 13 -17.83 -16.89 -44.30
CA TYR A 13 -16.76 -15.90 -44.07
C TYR A 13 -17.06 -14.94 -42.92
N LEU A 14 -18.32 -14.52 -42.76
CA LEU A 14 -18.76 -13.71 -41.62
C LEU A 14 -18.59 -14.47 -40.30
N ILE A 15 -19.11 -15.70 -40.20
CA ILE A 15 -19.05 -16.50 -38.97
C ILE A 15 -17.61 -16.78 -38.57
N TRP A 16 -16.76 -17.21 -39.51
CA TRP A 16 -15.36 -17.53 -39.21
C TRP A 16 -14.51 -16.28 -38.97
N GLY A 17 -14.69 -15.22 -39.77
CA GLY A 17 -13.91 -13.99 -39.64
C GLY A 17 -14.26 -13.19 -38.38
N LEU A 18 -15.53 -12.81 -38.20
CA LEU A 18 -15.97 -12.10 -36.98
C LEU A 18 -15.84 -12.98 -35.74
N GLY A 19 -16.14 -14.28 -35.85
CA GLY A 19 -15.97 -15.22 -34.75
C GLY A 19 -14.53 -15.31 -34.27
N SER A 20 -13.56 -15.38 -35.18
CA SER A 20 -12.13 -15.39 -34.82
C SER A 20 -11.66 -14.09 -34.18
N LEU A 21 -12.16 -12.93 -34.63
CA LEU A 21 -11.83 -11.62 -34.07
C LEU A 21 -12.43 -11.44 -32.67
N ALA A 22 -13.69 -11.84 -32.49
CA ALA A 22 -14.34 -11.83 -31.18
C ALA A 22 -13.63 -12.78 -30.20
N LEU A 23 -13.21 -13.96 -30.66
CA LEU A 23 -12.46 -14.90 -29.84
C LEU A 23 -11.06 -14.35 -29.50
N ALA A 24 -10.36 -13.74 -30.45
CA ALA A 24 -9.06 -13.11 -30.21
C ALA A 24 -9.19 -11.94 -29.22
N PHE A 25 -10.22 -11.11 -29.35
CA PHE A 25 -10.54 -10.04 -28.40
C PHE A 25 -10.79 -10.59 -27.00
N LEU A 26 -11.59 -11.65 -26.88
CA LEU A 26 -11.92 -12.27 -25.60
C LEU A 26 -10.69 -12.91 -24.94
N LEU A 27 -9.84 -13.58 -25.72
CA LEU A 27 -8.56 -14.14 -25.25
C LEU A 27 -7.61 -13.04 -24.77
N VAL A 28 -7.42 -11.98 -25.55
CA VAL A 28 -6.58 -10.84 -25.16
C VAL A 28 -7.11 -10.18 -23.89
N SER A 29 -8.42 -9.98 -23.79
CA SER A 29 -9.07 -9.39 -22.60
C SER A 29 -8.87 -10.26 -21.36
N LEU A 30 -8.99 -11.58 -21.49
CA LEU A 30 -8.73 -12.53 -20.39
C LEU A 30 -7.26 -12.53 -19.97
N GLU A 31 -6.33 -12.51 -20.92
CA GLU A 31 -4.89 -12.46 -20.62
C GLU A 31 -4.51 -11.14 -19.94
N LEU A 32 -5.03 -10.00 -20.42
CA LEU A 32 -4.85 -8.70 -19.77
C LEU A 32 -5.38 -8.70 -18.34
N ARG A 33 -6.56 -9.30 -18.11
CA ARG A 33 -7.12 -9.43 -16.76
C ARG A 33 -6.22 -10.29 -15.87
N ASN A 34 -5.74 -11.42 -16.37
CA ASN A 34 -4.86 -12.32 -15.61
C ASN A 34 -3.50 -11.69 -15.29
N PHE A 35 -3.02 -10.78 -16.13
CA PHE A 35 -1.78 -10.06 -15.91
C PHE A 35 -1.93 -8.87 -14.94
N VAL A 36 -3.00 -8.08 -15.08
CA VAL A 36 -3.22 -6.85 -14.30
C VAL A 36 -3.81 -7.13 -12.91
N HIS A 37 -4.67 -8.13 -12.78
CA HIS A 37 -5.37 -8.41 -11.51
C HIS A 37 -4.43 -8.78 -10.35
N PRO A 38 -3.40 -9.63 -10.52
CA PRO A 38 -2.46 -9.94 -9.44
C PRO A 38 -1.71 -8.70 -8.94
N GLN A 39 -1.29 -7.82 -9.85
CA GLN A 39 -0.57 -6.58 -9.51
C GLN A 39 -1.46 -5.62 -8.71
N LEU A 40 -2.73 -5.49 -9.09
CA LEU A 40 -3.69 -4.67 -8.35
C LEU A 40 -3.98 -5.22 -6.95
N VAL A 41 -4.13 -6.53 -6.81
CA VAL A 41 -4.37 -7.17 -5.51
C VAL A 41 -3.16 -7.01 -4.60
N GLU A 42 -1.96 -7.20 -5.12
CA GLU A 42 -0.72 -6.98 -4.37
C GLU A 42 -0.59 -5.53 -3.91
N GLU A 43 -0.94 -4.57 -4.77
CA GLU A 43 -0.92 -3.15 -4.45
C GLU A 43 -1.93 -2.77 -3.36
N VAL A 44 -3.18 -3.21 -3.49
CA VAL A 44 -4.21 -2.97 -2.46
C VAL A 44 -3.78 -3.57 -1.12
N ASN A 45 -3.17 -4.74 -1.12
CA ASN A 45 -2.64 -5.36 0.10
C ASN A 45 -1.42 -4.61 0.65
N ALA A 46 -0.54 -4.09 -0.21
CA ALA A 46 0.60 -3.28 0.19
C ALA A 46 0.18 -1.96 0.82
N GLN A 47 -0.80 -1.25 0.22
CA GLN A 47 -1.43 -0.06 0.77
C GLN A 47 -2.15 -0.34 2.09
N GLY A 48 -2.86 -1.46 2.17
CA GLY A 48 -3.48 -1.89 3.43
C GLY A 48 -2.44 -1.98 4.55
N ARG A 49 -1.33 -2.67 4.30
CA ARG A 49 -0.22 -2.81 5.27
C ARG A 49 0.45 -1.48 5.60
N SER A 50 0.66 -0.57 4.65
CA SER A 50 1.24 0.75 4.94
C SER A 50 0.35 1.59 5.83
N LEU A 51 -0.96 1.59 5.59
CA LEU A 51 -1.94 2.26 6.44
C LEU A 51 -1.94 1.69 7.86
N VAL A 52 -1.85 0.36 8.02
CA VAL A 52 -1.73 -0.25 9.34
C VAL A 52 -0.44 0.19 10.05
N ARG A 53 0.72 0.20 9.35
CA ARG A 53 1.98 0.69 9.92
C ARG A 53 1.89 2.14 10.35
N TYR A 54 1.34 3.01 9.50
CA TYR A 54 1.21 4.44 9.80
C TYR A 54 0.32 4.67 11.02
N ARG A 55 -0.85 4.02 11.07
CA ARG A 55 -1.75 4.09 12.22
C ARG A 55 -1.07 3.60 13.50
N ALA A 56 -0.41 2.45 13.44
CA ALA A 56 0.32 1.90 14.58
C ALA A 56 1.43 2.85 15.06
N GLN A 57 2.14 3.53 14.15
CA GLN A 57 3.13 4.54 14.53
C GLN A 57 2.49 5.74 15.25
N GLN A 58 1.38 6.25 14.74
CA GLN A 58 0.65 7.36 15.35
C GLN A 58 0.08 6.99 16.71
N GLU A 59 -0.57 5.83 16.81
CA GLU A 59 -1.11 5.28 18.05
C GLU A 59 -0.02 5.09 19.10
N LEU A 60 1.14 4.52 18.71
CA LEU A 60 2.28 4.41 19.61
C LEU A 60 2.73 5.76 20.15
N LEU A 61 2.86 6.77 19.28
CA LEU A 61 3.29 8.10 19.71
C LEU A 61 2.28 8.75 20.65
N VAL A 62 0.97 8.62 20.36
CA VAL A 62 -0.11 9.12 21.22
C VAL A 62 -0.03 8.48 22.60
N VAL A 63 0.03 7.15 22.67
CA VAL A 63 0.10 6.42 23.94
C VAL A 63 1.35 6.80 24.74
N LEU A 64 2.50 6.96 24.09
CA LEU A 64 3.74 7.37 24.76
C LEU A 64 3.68 8.82 25.28
N LEU A 65 3.02 9.73 24.55
CA LEU A 65 2.80 11.11 25.00
C LEU A 65 1.84 11.17 26.19
N GLU A 66 0.80 10.34 26.18
CA GLU A 66 -0.10 10.16 27.33
C GLU A 66 0.66 9.64 28.55
N GLN A 67 1.52 8.62 28.37
CA GLN A 67 2.40 8.16 29.45
C GLN A 67 3.32 9.26 29.97
N GLU A 68 3.97 10.05 29.10
CA GLU A 68 4.79 11.20 29.50
C GLU A 68 3.95 12.18 30.35
N SER A 69 2.73 12.50 29.91
CA SER A 69 1.82 13.40 30.61
C SER A 69 1.38 12.86 31.98
N ASP A 70 1.01 11.59 32.06
CA ASP A 70 0.58 10.92 33.29
C ASP A 70 1.73 10.82 34.28
N LEU A 71 2.94 10.45 33.81
CA LEU A 71 4.14 10.48 34.63
C LEU A 71 4.33 11.85 35.27
N ARG A 72 4.26 12.93 34.48
CA ARG A 72 4.46 14.30 35.00
C ARG A 72 3.41 14.70 36.02
N SER A 73 2.16 14.32 35.76
CA SER A 73 1.04 14.57 36.67
C SER A 73 1.22 13.81 37.99
N PHE A 74 1.69 12.56 37.93
CA PHE A 74 2.07 11.78 39.12
C PHE A 74 3.25 12.41 39.87
N LEU A 75 4.31 12.82 39.17
CA LEU A 75 5.47 13.44 39.82
C LEU A 75 5.10 14.75 40.53
N ALA A 76 4.20 15.54 39.95
CA ALA A 76 3.72 16.80 40.51
C ALA A 76 2.75 16.59 41.70
N SER A 77 1.74 15.74 41.54
CA SER A 77 0.65 15.58 42.52
C SER A 77 0.91 14.47 43.54
N GLY A 78 1.55 13.38 43.13
CA GLY A 78 1.61 12.11 43.86
C GLY A 78 0.31 11.31 43.81
N ASP A 79 -0.67 11.71 43.00
CA ASP A 79 -1.94 11.00 42.87
C ASP A 79 -1.77 9.69 42.11
N GLN A 80 -2.16 8.60 42.76
CA GLN A 80 -1.98 7.24 42.28
C GLN A 80 -2.77 6.95 41.00
N ALA A 81 -3.85 7.68 40.73
CA ALA A 81 -4.60 7.55 39.49
C ALA A 81 -3.71 7.78 38.25
N TYR A 82 -2.77 8.74 38.33
CA TYR A 82 -1.82 9.00 37.25
C TYR A 82 -0.76 7.89 37.13
N LEU A 83 -0.37 7.26 38.24
CA LEU A 83 0.56 6.12 38.18
C LEU A 83 -0.10 4.90 37.52
N GLU A 84 -1.37 4.65 37.81
CA GLU A 84 -2.15 3.59 37.16
C GLU A 84 -2.34 3.87 35.67
N ALA A 85 -2.63 5.12 35.30
CA ALA A 85 -2.75 5.55 33.91
C ALA A 85 -1.41 5.40 33.15
N PHE A 86 -0.29 5.80 33.74
CA PHE A 86 1.06 5.57 33.21
C PHE A 86 1.30 4.06 32.95
N ALA A 87 0.99 3.19 33.91
CA ALA A 87 1.17 1.75 33.77
C ALA A 87 0.26 1.15 32.70
N LYS A 88 -0.96 1.67 32.56
CA LYS A 88 -1.90 1.29 31.50
C LYS A 88 -1.36 1.68 30.12
N GLY A 89 -0.86 2.89 29.96
CA GLY A 89 -0.23 3.34 28.71
C GLY A 89 0.91 2.41 28.28
N GLY A 90 1.69 1.87 29.22
CA GLY A 90 2.81 0.98 28.92
C GLY A 90 2.36 -0.33 28.29
N ARG A 91 1.26 -0.90 28.81
CA ARG A 91 0.62 -2.09 28.22
C ARG A 91 -0.02 -1.76 26.87
N ASN A 92 -0.67 -0.60 26.76
CA ASN A 92 -1.30 -0.15 25.52
C ASN A 92 -0.29 0.11 24.40
N ALA A 93 0.99 0.36 24.71
CA ALA A 93 2.04 0.55 23.71
C ALA A 93 2.48 -0.76 23.04
N GLU A 94 2.20 -1.93 23.64
CA GLU A 94 2.62 -3.23 23.10
C GLU A 94 1.93 -3.59 21.78
N GLU A 95 0.64 -3.28 21.66
CA GLU A 95 -0.15 -3.55 20.45
C GLU A 95 0.35 -2.77 19.23
N PRO A 96 0.51 -1.42 19.27
CA PRO A 96 1.02 -0.68 18.13
C PRO A 96 2.50 -1.02 17.83
N LEU A 97 3.33 -1.33 18.83
CA LEU A 97 4.69 -1.85 18.59
C LEU A 97 4.68 -3.18 17.83
N ARG A 98 3.76 -4.08 18.18
CA ARG A 98 3.56 -5.35 17.48
C ARG A 98 3.05 -5.12 16.07
N ALA A 99 2.03 -4.28 15.90
CA ALA A 99 1.47 -3.96 14.59
C ALA A 99 2.52 -3.34 13.65
N LEU A 100 3.39 -2.46 14.15
CA LEU A 100 4.52 -1.93 13.38
C LEU A 100 5.45 -3.04 12.89
N ARG A 101 5.83 -3.96 13.77
CA ARG A 101 6.73 -5.06 13.45
C ARG A 101 6.13 -6.05 12.46
N ASP A 102 4.89 -6.45 12.70
CA ASP A 102 4.24 -7.54 11.96
C ASP A 102 3.79 -7.06 10.55
N ASN A 103 3.66 -5.75 10.34
CA ASN A 103 3.30 -5.17 9.05
C ASN A 103 4.50 -4.61 8.26
N LEU A 104 5.73 -4.84 8.72
CA LEU A 104 6.91 -4.57 7.89
C LEU A 104 6.88 -5.48 6.66
N PRO A 105 7.11 -4.95 5.45
CA PRO A 105 7.15 -5.79 4.26
C PRO A 105 8.33 -6.77 4.35
N GLU A 106 8.21 -7.96 3.78
CA GLU A 106 9.27 -8.99 3.85
C GLU A 106 10.60 -8.49 3.28
N ASN A 107 10.52 -7.70 2.21
CA ASN A 107 11.64 -7.03 1.58
C ASN A 107 12.05 -5.71 2.26
N ALA A 108 11.55 -5.41 3.46
CA ALA A 108 12.00 -4.26 4.24
C ALA A 108 13.52 -4.25 4.31
N GLY A 109 14.11 -3.07 4.14
CA GLY A 109 15.56 -2.91 4.21
C GLY A 109 16.09 -3.15 5.62
N ALA A 110 17.41 -3.28 5.75
CA ALA A 110 18.06 -3.23 7.07
C ALA A 110 17.70 -1.92 7.80
N ALA A 111 17.67 -0.80 7.08
CA ALA A 111 17.34 0.52 7.61
C ALA A 111 15.97 0.56 8.31
N ASP A 112 14.92 0.02 7.71
CA ASP A 112 13.55 0.06 8.25
C ASP A 112 13.46 -0.73 9.56
N ARG A 113 14.03 -1.94 9.55
CA ARG A 113 14.12 -2.81 10.74
C ARG A 113 14.95 -2.18 11.84
N ASP A 114 16.06 -1.53 11.50
CA ASP A 114 16.95 -0.90 12.46
C ASP A 114 16.33 0.34 13.08
N GLN A 115 15.59 1.15 12.32
CA GLN A 115 14.85 2.30 12.89
C GLN A 115 13.74 1.85 13.84
N MET A 116 13.00 0.79 13.51
CA MET A 116 11.98 0.25 14.40
C MET A 116 12.60 -0.32 15.69
N LYS A 117 13.69 -1.10 15.58
CA LYS A 117 14.43 -1.59 16.76
C LYS A 117 14.95 -0.44 17.61
N ARG A 118 15.45 0.62 16.97
CA ARG A 118 15.94 1.82 17.65
C ARG A 118 14.82 2.55 18.39
N LEU A 119 13.64 2.69 17.80
CA LEU A 119 12.48 3.25 18.49
C LEU A 119 12.10 2.42 19.71
N ALA A 120 11.94 1.11 19.56
CA ALA A 120 11.61 0.21 20.66
C ALA A 120 12.67 0.26 21.78
N PHE A 121 13.95 0.28 21.41
CA PHE A 121 15.05 0.43 22.35
C PHE A 121 14.97 1.76 23.12
N LEU A 122 14.75 2.88 22.44
CA LEU A 122 14.66 4.19 23.08
C LEU A 122 13.44 4.32 23.99
N VAL A 123 12.33 3.66 23.66
CA VAL A 123 11.14 3.58 24.54
C VAL A 123 11.49 2.83 25.82
N SER A 124 12.08 1.63 25.72
CA SER A 124 12.52 0.86 26.90
C SER A 124 13.53 1.65 27.72
N GLN A 125 14.53 2.25 27.06
CA GLN A 125 15.56 3.03 27.72
C GLN A 125 14.96 4.22 28.49
N TRP A 126 14.03 4.97 27.90
CA TRP A 126 13.34 6.05 28.61
C TRP A 126 12.57 5.54 29.84
N GLN A 127 11.85 4.42 29.70
CA GLN A 127 11.11 3.84 30.82
C GLN A 127 12.06 3.41 31.96
N ASP A 128 13.10 2.66 31.62
CA ASP A 128 14.01 2.02 32.59
C ASP A 128 14.96 3.01 33.26
N GLU A 129 15.48 3.98 32.49
CA GLU A 129 16.54 4.90 32.95
C GLU A 129 16.00 6.24 33.44
N ALA A 130 14.81 6.67 33.01
CA ALA A 130 14.24 7.97 33.39
C ALA A 130 12.92 7.85 34.16
N ALA A 131 11.89 7.22 33.58
CA ALA A 131 10.55 7.21 34.16
C ALA A 131 10.47 6.41 35.47
N ILE A 132 10.86 5.14 35.45
CA ILE A 132 10.77 4.23 36.60
C ILE A 132 11.62 4.70 37.79
N PRO A 133 12.86 5.18 37.61
CA PRO A 133 13.64 5.76 38.72
C PRO A 133 12.94 6.96 39.37
N LEU A 134 12.33 7.86 38.58
CA LEU A 134 11.60 9.01 39.12
C LEU A 134 10.32 8.60 39.84
N ILE A 135 9.59 7.62 39.32
CA ILE A 135 8.42 7.03 40.00
C ILE A 135 8.84 6.47 41.36
N ARG A 136 9.90 5.65 41.41
CA ARG A 136 10.41 5.07 42.66
C ARG A 136 10.82 6.15 43.66
N GLN A 137 11.49 7.20 43.19
CA GLN A 137 11.86 8.32 44.05
C GLN A 137 10.61 9.05 44.59
N ARG A 138 9.59 9.27 43.74
CA ARG A 138 8.35 9.95 44.13
C ARG A 138 7.51 9.15 45.13
N LEU A 139 7.55 7.82 45.04
CA LEU A 139 6.89 6.92 45.99
C LEU A 139 7.51 6.99 47.40
N GLN A 140 8.77 7.43 47.53
CA GLN A 140 9.41 7.65 48.84
C GLN A 140 9.07 9.01 49.46
N GLY A 141 8.44 9.90 48.69
CA GLY A 141 8.06 11.24 49.13
C GLY A 141 8.15 12.28 48.00
N PRO A 142 7.84 13.55 48.30
CA PRO A 142 7.95 14.63 47.32
C PRO A 142 9.37 14.77 46.77
N LEU A 143 9.50 15.02 45.47
CA LEU A 143 10.78 15.25 44.84
C LEU A 143 11.37 16.59 45.30
N LYS A 144 12.62 16.59 45.80
CA LYS A 144 13.33 17.81 46.20
C LYS A 144 13.56 18.79 45.05
N ASP A 145 13.81 18.26 43.85
CA ASP A 145 14.04 19.03 42.62
C ASP A 145 13.14 18.49 41.51
N LEU A 146 11.85 18.84 41.57
CA LEU A 146 10.87 18.45 40.55
C LEU A 146 11.23 19.04 39.18
N LYS A 147 11.62 20.32 39.11
CA LYS A 147 11.92 21.00 37.85
C LYS A 147 13.10 20.37 37.12
N GLY A 148 14.19 20.07 37.83
CA GLY A 148 15.34 19.40 37.23
C GLY A 148 15.03 17.95 36.86
N ALA A 149 14.23 17.23 37.65
CA ALA A 149 13.75 15.91 37.29
C ALA A 149 12.96 15.90 35.97
N LEU A 150 11.97 16.79 35.83
CA LEU A 150 11.18 16.96 34.62
C LEU A 150 12.03 17.36 33.40
N THR A 151 13.07 18.18 33.61
CA THR A 151 13.99 18.56 32.53
C THR A 151 14.81 17.39 32.03
N ARG A 152 15.31 16.53 32.94
CA ARG A 152 16.07 15.32 32.58
C ARG A 152 15.18 14.29 31.87
N GLU A 153 13.98 14.08 32.41
CA GLU A 153 12.95 13.21 31.84
C GLU A 153 12.60 13.64 30.41
N ASN A 154 12.26 14.92 30.21
CA ASN A 154 11.91 15.44 28.87
C ASN A 154 13.05 15.27 27.86
N ARG A 155 14.31 15.37 28.31
CA ARG A 155 15.47 15.14 27.45
C ARG A 155 15.57 13.67 27.03
N ALA A 156 15.35 12.74 27.96
CA ALA A 156 15.33 11.31 27.66
C ALA A 156 14.19 10.97 26.69
N PHE A 157 12.97 11.46 26.96
CA PHE A 157 11.82 11.24 26.08
C PHE A 157 11.95 11.95 24.72
N GLY A 158 12.74 13.03 24.64
CA GLY A 158 13.08 13.68 23.37
C GLY A 158 13.69 12.72 22.34
N GLY A 159 14.46 11.72 22.78
CA GLY A 159 15.00 10.67 21.91
C GLY A 159 13.91 9.81 21.26
N VAL A 160 12.87 9.45 22.02
CA VAL A 160 11.70 8.71 21.54
C VAL A 160 10.95 9.52 20.49
N LYS A 161 10.68 10.81 20.76
CA LYS A 161 10.03 11.72 19.81
C LYS A 161 10.82 11.85 18.50
N ALA A 162 12.14 12.00 18.59
CA ALA A 162 13.01 12.10 17.42
C ALA A 162 13.05 10.80 16.60
N ALA A 163 13.15 9.65 17.25
CA ALA A 163 13.15 8.35 16.58
C ALA A 163 11.80 8.05 15.91
N SER A 164 10.69 8.37 16.58
CA SER A 164 9.34 8.24 16.00
C SER A 164 9.20 9.10 14.74
N ALA A 165 9.61 10.38 14.79
CA ALA A 165 9.59 11.26 13.63
C ALA A 165 10.49 10.79 12.49
N GLN A 166 11.66 10.22 12.81
CA GLN A 166 12.56 9.64 11.80
C GLN A 166 11.94 8.42 11.13
N LEU A 167 11.28 7.56 11.90
CA LEU A 167 10.57 6.40 11.38
C LEU A 167 9.42 6.82 10.45
N THR A 168 8.61 7.80 10.83
CA THR A 168 7.53 8.34 9.98
C THR A 168 8.07 8.81 8.63
N ARG A 169 9.11 9.64 8.63
CA ARG A 169 9.71 10.14 7.37
C ARG A 169 10.23 9.01 6.48
N LEU A 170 10.82 7.98 7.09
CA LEU A 170 11.31 6.84 6.34
C LEU A 170 10.16 6.04 5.71
N LEU A 171 9.08 5.82 6.47
CA LEU A 171 7.90 5.12 5.98
C LEU A 171 7.24 5.91 4.84
N ASP A 172 7.06 7.22 5.01
CA ASP A 172 6.47 8.11 4.01
C ASP A 172 7.29 8.12 2.71
N ALA A 173 8.62 8.25 2.81
CA ALA A 173 9.49 8.26 1.63
C ALA A 173 9.43 6.93 0.86
N ARG A 174 9.33 5.80 1.57
CA ARG A 174 9.25 4.48 0.95
C ARG A 174 7.91 4.19 0.32
N ASP A 175 6.83 4.59 0.97
CA ASP A 175 5.51 4.44 0.41
C ASP A 175 5.40 5.28 -0.87
N GLU A 176 5.87 6.54 -0.85
CA GLU A 176 5.89 7.41 -2.04
C GLU A 176 6.71 6.82 -3.22
N GLU A 177 7.92 6.31 -2.97
CA GLU A 177 8.73 5.63 -4.00
C GLU A 177 7.98 4.45 -4.64
N ARG A 178 7.28 3.66 -3.81
CA ARG A 178 6.51 2.50 -4.29
C ARG A 178 5.28 2.94 -5.09
N PHE A 179 4.54 3.92 -4.60
CA PHE A 179 3.39 4.48 -5.30
C PHE A 179 3.77 4.93 -6.72
N GLN A 180 4.87 5.68 -6.87
CA GLN A 180 5.32 6.16 -8.19
C GLN A 180 5.76 5.02 -9.13
N ALA A 181 6.50 4.03 -8.62
CA ALA A 181 6.94 2.87 -9.41
C ALA A 181 5.75 2.03 -9.90
N ILE A 182 4.69 1.94 -9.10
CA ILE A 182 3.51 1.14 -9.42
C ILE A 182 2.59 1.91 -10.35
N GLU A 183 2.32 3.19 -10.11
CA GLU A 183 1.50 4.01 -11.02
C GLU A 183 2.06 4.00 -12.45
N THR A 184 3.38 4.14 -12.60
CA THR A 184 4.03 4.10 -13.92
C THR A 184 3.86 2.74 -14.59
N THR A 185 4.12 1.64 -13.88
CA THR A 185 3.96 0.27 -14.41
C THR A 185 2.51 -0.01 -14.82
N LEU A 186 1.56 0.40 -13.98
CA LEU A 186 0.13 0.17 -14.21
C LEU A 186 -0.40 1.04 -15.36
N ALA A 187 0.10 2.27 -15.50
CA ALA A 187 -0.21 3.15 -16.62
C ALA A 187 0.28 2.57 -17.95
N TYR A 188 1.50 2.03 -18.01
CA TYR A 188 2.02 1.35 -19.19
C TYR A 188 1.19 0.11 -19.55
N ALA A 189 0.87 -0.73 -18.57
CA ALA A 189 0.05 -1.93 -18.79
C ALA A 189 -1.34 -1.59 -19.36
N ARG A 190 -1.98 -0.54 -18.81
CA ARG A 190 -3.27 -0.04 -19.32
C ARG A 190 -3.17 0.49 -20.75
N TRP A 191 -2.18 1.34 -21.04
CA TRP A 191 -1.97 1.89 -22.38
C TRP A 191 -1.68 0.82 -23.42
N LEU A 192 -0.87 -0.19 -23.08
CA LEU A 192 -0.61 -1.34 -23.94
C LEU A 192 -1.91 -2.10 -24.20
N GLY A 193 -2.71 -2.37 -23.16
CA GLY A 193 -4.01 -3.01 -23.29
C GLY A 193 -4.95 -2.28 -24.24
N TYR A 194 -5.15 -0.97 -24.03
CA TYR A 194 -6.00 -0.15 -24.90
C TYR A 194 -5.48 -0.09 -26.34
N SER A 195 -4.16 -0.08 -26.53
CA SER A 195 -3.55 -0.07 -27.87
C SER A 195 -3.81 -1.39 -28.62
N ILE A 196 -3.72 -2.53 -27.93
CA ILE A 196 -4.01 -3.85 -28.51
C ILE A 196 -5.51 -3.94 -28.87
N GLU A 197 -6.39 -3.51 -27.95
CA GLU A 197 -7.84 -3.49 -28.20
C GLU A 197 -8.21 -2.60 -29.39
N ALA A 198 -7.65 -1.38 -29.46
CA ALA A 198 -7.84 -0.48 -30.59
C ALA A 198 -7.33 -1.09 -31.91
N GLY A 199 -6.17 -1.75 -31.90
CA GLY A 199 -5.61 -2.44 -33.05
C GLY A 199 -6.50 -3.57 -33.57
N LEU A 200 -7.04 -4.40 -32.66
CA LEU A 200 -8.00 -5.45 -33.00
C LEU A 200 -9.29 -4.87 -33.59
N PHE A 201 -9.80 -3.79 -33.01
CA PHE A 201 -10.99 -3.10 -33.50
C PHE A 201 -10.80 -2.52 -34.90
N ILE A 202 -9.68 -1.84 -35.15
CA ILE A 202 -9.33 -1.30 -36.48
C ILE A 202 -9.19 -2.45 -37.49
N THR A 203 -8.53 -3.55 -37.11
CA THR A 203 -8.39 -4.74 -37.97
C THR A 203 -9.75 -5.32 -38.34
N ALA A 204 -10.67 -5.40 -37.39
CA ALA A 204 -12.04 -5.84 -37.63
C ALA A 204 -12.79 -4.92 -38.62
N LEU A 205 -12.65 -3.59 -38.47
CA LEU A 205 -13.26 -2.62 -39.39
C LEU A 205 -12.69 -2.72 -40.81
N LEU A 206 -11.37 -2.85 -40.95
CA LEU A 206 -10.72 -3.01 -42.25
C LEU A 206 -11.14 -4.32 -42.94
N PHE A 207 -11.22 -5.42 -42.18
CA PHE A 207 -11.69 -6.70 -42.70
C PHE A 207 -13.16 -6.63 -43.14
N ALA A 208 -14.03 -6.00 -42.33
CA ALA A 208 -15.44 -5.79 -42.69
C ALA A 208 -15.56 -4.94 -43.97
N ARG A 209 -14.80 -3.84 -44.08
CA ARG A 209 -14.76 -3.00 -45.28
C ARG A 209 -14.29 -3.77 -46.51
N TRP A 210 -13.21 -4.55 -46.39
CA TRP A 210 -12.69 -5.37 -47.48
C TRP A 210 -13.74 -6.39 -47.96
N LEU A 211 -14.42 -7.04 -47.02
CA LEU A 211 -15.44 -8.04 -47.29
C LEU A 211 -16.65 -7.41 -47.98
N LEU A 212 -17.10 -6.24 -47.52
CA LEU A 212 -18.16 -5.48 -48.19
C LEU A 212 -17.78 -5.13 -49.63
N LEU A 213 -16.60 -4.54 -49.86
CA LEU A 213 -16.14 -4.16 -51.20
C LEU A 213 -16.05 -5.36 -52.15
N ARG A 214 -15.56 -6.51 -51.67
CA ARG A 214 -15.40 -7.71 -52.50
C ARG A 214 -16.73 -8.40 -52.85
N VAL A 215 -17.76 -8.16 -52.05
CA VAL A 215 -19.09 -8.78 -52.18
C VAL A 215 -20.07 -7.85 -52.90
N SER A 216 -19.91 -6.53 -52.79
CA SER A 216 -20.76 -5.55 -53.48
C SER A 216 -20.45 -5.42 -54.97
N VAL A 217 -19.19 -5.63 -55.40
CA VAL A 217 -18.81 -5.61 -56.82
C VAL A 217 -19.55 -6.65 -57.67
N PRO A 218 -19.65 -7.94 -57.28
CA PRO A 218 -20.37 -8.94 -58.07
C PRO A 218 -21.91 -8.80 -58.07
N LEU A 219 -22.49 -7.92 -57.24
CA LEU A 219 -23.95 -7.64 -57.27
C LEU A 219 -24.31 -6.58 -58.31
N ALA A 220 -23.38 -5.67 -58.65
CA ALA A 220 -23.58 -4.68 -59.70
C ALA A 220 -23.59 -5.33 -61.10
N ASP A 221 -22.68 -6.28 -61.34
CA ASP A 221 -22.58 -7.01 -62.62
C ASP A 221 -23.79 -7.93 -62.90
N LEU A 222 -24.52 -8.36 -61.86
CA LEU A 222 -25.74 -9.17 -62.00
C LEU A 222 -27.02 -8.33 -62.15
N ALA A 223 -26.95 -7.01 -61.92
CA ALA A 223 -28.08 -6.10 -62.11
C ALA A 223 -28.10 -5.47 -63.52
N GLU A 224 -27.00 -5.59 -64.27
CA GLU A 224 -26.88 -5.14 -65.66
C GLU A 224 -27.09 -6.25 -66.71
N GLN A 225 -27.43 -7.49 -66.28
CA GLN A 225 -27.93 -8.57 -67.15
C GLN A 225 -29.44 -8.73 -67.00
#